data_AF-A0A1C6CIP5-F1
#
_entry.id   AF-A0A1C6CIP5-F1
#
_cell.length_a   1.000
_cell.length_b   1.000
_cell.length_c   1.000
_cell.angle_alpha   90.00
_cell.angle_beta   90.00
_cell.angle_gamma   90.00
#
_symmetry.space_group_name_H-M   'P 1'
#
loop_
_entity.id
_entity.type
_entity.pdbx_description
1 polymer ?
#
loop_
_entity_poly.entity_id
_entity_poly.type
_entity_poly.pdbx_seq_one_letter_code
_entity_poly.pdbx_strand_id
1 'polypeptide(L)'
;MIKKWIKISILLATITSTTMGLISCGNSVTNTSGNNIESSEQAQVLNDGSKLKLAKNEDGTDTNYYYYNAYEDGFTPTRADVVIPTYYIFAGSKTQEEANKIVEELNMINNLEQWGAQVYVVNPLNEEGYGNDDKEAFIDLVGIGVKNVKVIGIDEGSTFVNNYISQSCYFVAGMMLYGGEINENLEKNDVVPAYLSNSNENVQAFYKHINEATEEENSDKYTIYRNKDNSLQAVAVSSKEEDLSEAFNNAWESIFSQNYRQHNDISEFYNLSARDVTDSYDLIEIPIFEDLDISYNQMIDESVTGMSGKYTWFEYVPNSINESENESVPLIVNLHGNQNDPRLQGDSTGWPELAAKENFIMVAPEWQDKEVNFFGCDGLGEEGVMNLIKDLKVKYPQIDPSRIYLTGLSIGGAESFLLGAKYSDVFAAVGIVSGVNVFAEEVAEISENYTGGEVPLLYICGDHDFFQMIPVDGSSQYGTQYLYGDQVWDEDENTHIFSSLQAYQKINGLEVTEMDMSKNEYYGIGLDNQQWTKLGDKDMYTGTLSNENGVVMELAAVKDLAHWNYKPEAEYIWNFFKNYERNIENGELIFK
;
A
#
# COMPACT_ATOMS: atom_id res chain seq x y z
N MET A 1 4.42 29.56 2.25
CA MET A 1 3.35 28.60 1.96
C MET A 1 3.77 27.15 2.21
N ILE A 2 5.01 26.75 1.85
CA ILE A 2 5.65 25.50 2.33
C ILE A 2 5.47 25.27 3.85
N LYS A 3 5.55 26.32 4.68
CA LYS A 3 5.29 26.23 6.13
C LYS A 3 3.85 25.90 6.55
N LYS A 4 2.84 26.04 5.70
CA LYS A 4 1.42 25.71 6.01
C LYS A 4 1.18 24.23 5.72
N TRP A 5 1.66 23.72 4.58
CA TRP A 5 1.68 22.29 4.26
C TRP A 5 2.65 21.50 5.15
N ILE A 6 3.86 21.99 5.42
CA ILE A 6 4.75 21.40 6.45
C ILE A 6 4.10 21.48 7.83
N LYS A 7 3.36 22.55 8.18
CA LYS A 7 2.59 22.58 9.45
C LYS A 7 1.47 21.56 9.46
N ILE A 8 0.80 21.32 8.33
CA ILE A 8 -0.21 20.28 8.15
C ILE A 8 0.44 18.89 8.24
N SER A 9 1.61 18.67 7.64
CA SER A 9 2.44 17.45 7.76
C SER A 9 2.97 17.23 9.19
N ILE A 10 3.28 18.30 9.93
CA ILE A 10 3.64 18.26 11.35
C ILE A 10 2.40 18.02 12.22
N LEU A 11 1.23 18.58 11.87
CA LEU A 11 -0.05 18.32 12.56
C LEU A 11 -0.46 16.85 12.39
N LEU A 12 -0.28 16.30 11.19
CA LEU A 12 -0.35 14.88 10.88
C LEU A 12 0.49 14.06 11.86
N ALA A 13 1.77 14.41 12.08
CA ALA A 13 2.65 13.72 13.04
C ALA A 13 2.18 13.80 14.50
N THR A 14 1.40 14.82 14.86
CA THR A 14 0.90 14.99 16.25
C THR A 14 -0.45 14.33 16.49
N ILE A 15 -1.31 14.24 15.46
CA ILE A 15 -2.64 13.62 15.56
C ILE A 15 -2.55 12.10 15.40
N THR A 16 -1.71 11.59 14.48
CA THR A 16 -1.44 10.14 14.38
C THR A 16 -0.83 9.61 15.67
N SER A 17 0.07 10.34 16.31
CA SER A 17 0.67 9.93 17.60
C SER A 17 -0.26 10.03 18.82
N THR A 18 -1.42 10.69 18.73
CA THR A 18 -2.39 10.79 19.83
C THR A 18 -3.67 9.98 19.62
N THR A 19 -3.92 9.46 18.40
CA THR A 19 -5.06 8.56 18.11
C THR A 19 -4.64 7.16 17.65
N MET A 20 -3.38 6.94 17.25
CA MET A 20 -2.73 5.64 17.36
C MET A 20 -2.05 5.56 18.73
N GLY A 21 -2.57 4.72 19.61
CA GLY A 21 -1.80 4.27 20.76
C GLY A 21 -0.49 3.65 20.27
N LEU A 22 0.62 4.35 20.52
CA LEU A 22 2.01 3.87 20.47
C LEU A 22 2.50 3.32 19.12
N ILE A 23 2.71 4.20 18.13
CA ILE A 23 3.81 4.04 17.17
C ILE A 23 4.44 5.42 16.95
N SER A 24 5.42 5.78 17.78
CA SER A 24 6.33 6.88 17.50
C SER A 24 7.76 6.38 17.62
N CYS A 25 8.57 6.74 16.64
CA CYS A 25 9.95 6.32 16.47
C CYS A 25 10.76 6.53 17.76
N GLY A 26 11.31 5.44 18.28
CA GLY A 26 12.23 5.45 19.41
C GLY A 26 13.50 6.23 19.08
N ASN A 27 13.71 7.31 19.83
CA ASN A 27 14.96 8.08 19.86
C ASN A 27 16.18 7.16 20.07
N SER A 28 17.08 7.10 19.09
CA SER A 28 18.43 6.59 19.29
C SER A 28 19.25 7.63 20.07
N VAL A 29 19.59 7.29 21.31
CA VAL A 29 20.40 8.11 22.22
C VAL A 29 21.82 8.30 21.67
N THR A 30 22.18 9.55 21.34
CA THR A 30 23.57 9.95 21.07
C THR A 30 24.35 10.17 22.37
N ASN A 31 25.52 9.55 22.43
CA ASN A 31 26.40 9.45 23.59
C ASN A 31 27.39 10.64 23.66
N THR A 32 27.42 11.40 24.77
CA THR A 32 28.57 12.26 25.12
C THR A 32 28.79 12.39 26.64
N SER A 33 29.84 11.71 27.12
CA SER A 33 30.80 12.04 28.20
C SER A 33 30.35 12.56 29.58
N GLY A 34 30.70 11.81 30.65
CA GLY A 34 31.23 12.41 31.90
C GLY A 34 30.84 11.75 33.26
N ASN A 35 31.72 10.88 33.76
CA ASN A 35 31.99 10.52 35.17
C ASN A 35 31.03 9.60 35.98
N ASN A 36 31.48 8.34 36.10
CA ASN A 36 31.56 7.46 37.28
C ASN A 36 30.50 7.57 38.38
N ILE A 37 29.62 6.57 38.42
CA ILE A 37 29.22 5.88 39.67
C ILE A 37 29.38 4.38 39.45
N GLU A 38 30.06 3.73 40.40
CA GLU A 38 30.42 2.32 40.39
C GLU A 38 29.21 1.37 40.36
N SER A 39 29.47 0.23 39.72
CA SER A 39 28.69 -0.99 39.60
C SER A 39 27.81 -1.36 40.79
N SER A 40 26.53 -1.64 40.52
CA SER A 40 25.77 -2.64 41.27
C SER A 40 24.80 -3.35 40.32
N GLU A 41 25.01 -4.66 40.22
CA GLU A 41 24.09 -5.71 39.75
C GLU A 41 23.77 -5.74 38.25
N GLN A 42 24.55 -6.55 37.54
CA GLN A 42 24.09 -7.26 36.35
C GLN A 42 22.76 -7.94 36.67
N ALA A 43 21.66 -7.41 36.14
CA ALA A 43 20.41 -8.15 36.06
C ALA A 43 20.68 -9.38 35.19
N GLN A 44 20.59 -10.56 35.79
CA GLN A 44 20.54 -11.82 35.06
C GLN A 44 19.32 -11.75 34.13
N VAL A 45 19.55 -11.90 32.84
CA VAL A 45 18.52 -12.24 31.86
C VAL A 45 17.97 -13.61 32.27
N LEU A 46 16.79 -13.62 32.88
CA LEU A 46 15.96 -14.82 32.95
C LEU A 46 15.28 -14.94 31.57
N ASN A 47 15.84 -15.80 30.72
CA ASN A 47 15.14 -16.31 29.54
C ASN A 47 14.00 -17.20 30.06
N ASP A 48 12.78 -16.66 30.17
CA ASP A 48 11.60 -17.49 30.49
C ASP A 48 10.92 -18.06 29.24
N GLY A 49 11.36 -17.64 28.03
CA GLY A 49 10.86 -18.15 26.75
C GLY A 49 9.53 -17.54 26.28
N SER A 50 8.87 -16.69 27.08
CA SER A 50 7.60 -16.07 26.69
C SER A 50 7.80 -14.82 25.83
N LYS A 51 7.14 -14.78 24.67
CA LYS A 51 7.14 -13.60 23.78
C LYS A 51 5.87 -12.76 23.93
N LEU A 52 4.74 -13.41 24.17
CA LEU A 52 3.45 -12.73 24.37
C LEU A 52 3.40 -12.02 25.72
N LYS A 53 2.88 -10.80 25.73
CA LYS A 53 2.69 -9.95 26.91
C LYS A 53 1.19 -9.69 27.14
N LEU A 54 0.76 -9.60 28.40
CA LEU A 54 -0.59 -9.16 28.74
C LEU A 54 -0.71 -7.64 28.55
N ALA A 55 -1.63 -7.20 27.70
CA ALA A 55 -1.90 -5.78 27.51
C ALA A 55 -2.84 -5.23 28.60
N LYS A 56 -2.83 -3.92 28.79
CA LYS A 56 -3.70 -3.21 29.74
C LYS A 56 -4.53 -2.16 29.02
N ASN A 57 -5.79 -2.02 29.45
CA ASN A 57 -6.67 -0.94 29.04
C ASN A 57 -6.15 0.42 29.56
N GLU A 58 -6.65 1.52 29.01
CA GLU A 58 -6.27 2.88 29.43
C GLU A 58 -6.54 3.17 30.92
N ASP A 59 -7.56 2.53 31.48
CA ASP A 59 -7.91 2.62 32.91
C ASP A 59 -7.02 1.75 33.83
N GLY A 60 -6.06 1.03 33.24
CA GLY A 60 -5.10 0.17 33.94
C GLY A 60 -5.61 -1.23 34.25
N THR A 61 -6.83 -1.59 33.83
CA THR A 61 -7.36 -2.96 33.92
C THR A 61 -6.70 -3.87 32.88
N ASP A 62 -6.65 -5.16 33.16
CA ASP A 62 -6.07 -6.13 32.22
C ASP A 62 -7.01 -6.31 31.02
N THR A 63 -6.43 -6.41 29.83
CA THR A 63 -7.17 -6.78 28.62
C THR A 63 -7.51 -8.26 28.62
N ASN A 64 -8.44 -8.66 27.75
CA ASN A 64 -8.75 -10.08 27.51
C ASN A 64 -7.87 -10.70 26.42
N TYR A 65 -6.70 -10.16 26.14
CA TYR A 65 -5.80 -10.73 25.13
C TYR A 65 -4.33 -10.64 25.53
N TYR A 66 -3.54 -11.53 24.96
CA TYR A 66 -2.08 -11.47 24.98
C TYR A 66 -1.57 -11.06 23.61
N TYR A 67 -0.53 -10.25 23.56
CA TYR A 67 -0.04 -9.66 22.32
C TYR A 67 1.47 -9.77 22.17
N TYR A 68 1.92 -9.93 20.93
CA TYR A 68 3.32 -9.86 20.53
C TYR A 68 3.46 -9.06 19.23
N ASN A 69 4.47 -8.19 19.19
CA ASN A 69 4.86 -7.41 18.03
C ASN A 69 6.32 -7.73 17.67
N ALA A 70 6.55 -8.40 16.55
CA ALA A 70 7.93 -8.67 16.13
C ALA A 70 8.67 -7.37 15.77
N TYR A 71 7.98 -6.35 15.27
CA TYR A 71 8.60 -5.07 14.92
C TYR A 71 9.18 -4.35 16.15
N GLU A 72 8.45 -4.32 17.27
CA GLU A 72 8.95 -3.71 18.53
C GLU A 72 10.17 -4.44 19.11
N ASP A 73 10.35 -5.70 18.76
CA ASP A 73 11.51 -6.51 19.13
C ASP A 73 12.71 -6.34 18.16
N GLY A 74 12.58 -5.45 17.17
CA GLY A 74 13.65 -5.09 16.24
C GLY A 74 13.67 -5.89 14.94
N PHE A 75 12.62 -6.68 14.66
CA PHE A 75 12.49 -7.38 13.37
C PHE A 75 11.90 -6.44 12.32
N THR A 76 12.73 -6.01 11.38
CA THR A 76 12.28 -5.13 10.29
C THR A 76 11.63 -5.96 9.18
N PRO A 77 10.38 -5.66 8.80
CA PRO A 77 9.70 -6.33 7.69
C PRO A 77 10.48 -6.12 6.40
N THR A 78 10.40 -7.09 5.49
CA THR A 78 10.93 -6.93 4.11
C THR A 78 9.90 -6.33 3.15
N ARG A 79 8.63 -6.27 3.54
CA ARG A 79 7.50 -5.82 2.71
C ARG A 79 6.83 -4.59 3.32
N ALA A 80 5.97 -3.95 2.55
CA ALA A 80 5.24 -2.75 2.93
C ALA A 80 4.30 -2.99 4.12
N ASP A 81 4.10 -1.94 4.92
CA ASP A 81 3.23 -1.96 6.11
C ASP A 81 1.82 -2.53 5.86
N VAL A 82 1.20 -2.23 4.71
CA VAL A 82 -0.17 -2.70 4.37
C VAL A 82 -0.30 -4.20 4.16
N VAL A 83 0.81 -4.89 3.83
CA VAL A 83 0.81 -6.33 3.59
C VAL A 83 1.34 -7.13 4.77
N ILE A 84 1.79 -6.47 5.85
CA ILE A 84 2.21 -7.14 7.07
C ILE A 84 0.99 -7.74 7.77
N PRO A 85 0.94 -9.06 8.02
CA PRO A 85 -0.21 -9.68 8.65
C PRO A 85 -0.32 -9.32 10.14
N THR A 86 -1.56 -9.10 10.58
CA THR A 86 -1.92 -9.09 11.99
C THR A 86 -2.82 -10.26 12.29
N TYR A 87 -2.35 -11.18 13.14
CA TYR A 87 -3.05 -12.41 13.49
C TYR A 87 -3.91 -12.24 14.74
N TYR A 88 -5.16 -12.68 14.67
CA TYR A 88 -6.07 -12.78 15.80
C TYR A 88 -6.46 -14.23 16.02
N ILE A 89 -5.97 -14.80 17.12
CA ILE A 89 -6.15 -16.21 17.48
C ILE A 89 -7.24 -16.31 18.54
N PHE A 90 -8.33 -16.99 18.20
CA PHE A 90 -9.40 -17.38 19.10
C PHE A 90 -9.25 -18.87 19.43
N ALA A 91 -8.91 -19.18 20.67
CA ALA A 91 -8.60 -20.54 21.13
C ALA A 91 -9.23 -20.88 22.49
N GLY A 92 -10.24 -20.12 22.90
CA GLY A 92 -10.88 -20.24 24.20
C GLY A 92 -10.19 -19.44 25.29
N SER A 93 -10.60 -19.67 26.55
CA SER A 93 -9.91 -19.05 27.70
C SER A 93 -8.51 -19.65 27.84
N LYS A 94 -7.49 -18.79 27.85
CA LYS A 94 -6.08 -19.18 27.99
C LYS A 94 -5.38 -18.32 29.04
N THR A 95 -4.48 -18.92 29.78
CA THR A 95 -3.43 -18.20 30.52
C THR A 95 -2.33 -17.74 29.57
N GLN A 96 -1.45 -16.85 30.02
CA GLN A 96 -0.31 -16.39 29.20
C GLN A 96 0.62 -17.54 28.79
N GLU A 97 0.83 -18.52 29.67
CA GLU A 97 1.65 -19.71 29.37
C GLU A 97 1.02 -20.54 28.25
N GLU A 98 -0.29 -20.79 28.33
CA GLU A 98 -1.03 -21.53 27.30
C GLU A 98 -1.10 -20.74 25.98
N ALA A 99 -1.22 -19.42 26.03
CA ALA A 99 -1.18 -18.57 24.84
C ALA A 99 0.18 -18.63 24.12
N ASN A 100 1.30 -18.60 24.87
CA ASN A 100 2.63 -18.80 24.29
C ASN A 100 2.76 -20.19 23.68
N LYS A 101 2.26 -21.22 24.37
CA LYS A 101 2.26 -22.59 23.86
C LYS A 101 1.49 -22.73 22.54
N ILE A 102 0.36 -22.03 22.37
CA ILE A 102 -0.37 -22.02 21.09
C ILE A 102 0.49 -21.43 19.97
N VAL A 103 1.15 -20.29 20.20
CA VAL A 103 2.03 -19.66 19.21
C VAL A 103 3.22 -20.55 18.86
N GLU A 104 3.76 -21.28 19.84
CA GLU A 104 4.81 -22.29 19.63
C GLU A 104 4.29 -23.50 18.83
N GLU A 105 3.09 -24.01 19.14
CA GLU A 105 2.47 -25.15 18.44
C GLU A 105 2.08 -24.82 17.00
N LEU A 106 1.66 -23.58 16.72
CA LEU A 106 1.48 -23.06 15.36
C LEU A 106 2.83 -22.88 14.63
N ASN A 107 3.95 -22.87 15.36
CA ASN A 107 5.29 -22.65 14.84
C ASN A 107 5.42 -21.35 14.00
N MET A 108 4.66 -20.32 14.38
CA MET A 108 4.53 -19.08 13.59
C MET A 108 5.57 -18.02 13.90
N ILE A 109 6.50 -18.27 14.83
CA ILE A 109 7.54 -17.30 15.23
C ILE A 109 8.38 -16.83 14.04
N ASN A 110 8.82 -17.75 13.18
CA ASN A 110 9.61 -17.38 12.00
C ASN A 110 8.82 -16.48 11.05
N ASN A 111 7.52 -16.74 10.88
CA ASN A 111 6.65 -15.89 10.07
C ASN A 111 6.51 -14.49 10.70
N LEU A 112 6.30 -14.42 12.02
CA LEU A 112 6.22 -13.16 12.75
C LEU A 112 7.50 -12.33 12.59
N GLU A 113 8.67 -12.94 12.78
CA GLU A 113 9.96 -12.28 12.64
C GLU A 113 10.25 -11.86 11.19
N GLN A 114 9.99 -12.72 10.20
CA GLN A 114 10.24 -12.41 8.79
C GLN A 114 9.40 -11.24 8.28
N TRP A 115 8.16 -11.15 8.75
CA TRP A 115 7.20 -10.15 8.30
C TRP A 115 7.08 -8.95 9.24
N GLY A 116 7.83 -8.90 10.35
CA GLY A 116 7.62 -7.89 11.38
C GLY A 116 6.17 -7.86 11.89
N ALA A 117 5.51 -9.02 11.89
CA ALA A 117 4.08 -9.16 12.07
C ALA A 117 3.66 -9.18 13.54
N GLN A 118 2.34 -9.10 13.72
CA GLN A 118 1.68 -8.96 15.00
C GLN A 118 0.78 -10.16 15.28
N VAL A 119 0.69 -10.58 16.55
CA VAL A 119 -0.23 -11.64 16.96
C VAL A 119 -0.93 -11.32 18.28
N TYR A 120 -2.23 -11.54 18.30
CA TYR A 120 -3.13 -11.43 19.44
C TYR A 120 -3.72 -12.80 19.73
N VAL A 121 -3.58 -13.30 20.96
CA VAL A 121 -4.35 -14.45 21.46
C VAL A 121 -5.48 -13.91 22.33
N VAL A 122 -6.71 -13.99 21.84
CA VAL A 122 -7.88 -13.29 22.37
C VAL A 122 -8.75 -14.25 23.17
N ASN A 123 -8.88 -14.03 24.47
CA ASN A 123 -9.79 -14.76 25.34
C ASN A 123 -11.23 -14.24 25.24
N PRO A 124 -12.23 -15.08 25.58
CA PRO A 124 -13.60 -14.61 25.74
C PRO A 124 -13.73 -13.50 26.79
N LEU A 125 -14.64 -12.54 26.58
CA LEU A 125 -14.93 -11.46 27.51
C LEU A 125 -15.57 -11.94 28.81
N ASN A 126 -16.21 -13.11 28.80
CA ASN A 126 -16.94 -13.66 29.93
C ASN A 126 -16.76 -15.19 30.04
N GLU A 127 -17.05 -15.72 31.23
CA GLU A 127 -16.84 -17.15 31.55
C GLU A 127 -17.76 -18.11 30.75
N GLU A 128 -18.76 -17.59 30.03
CA GLU A 128 -19.69 -18.38 29.22
C GLU A 128 -19.10 -18.81 27.86
N GLY A 129 -17.91 -18.28 27.51
CA GLY A 129 -17.27 -18.51 26.21
C GLY A 129 -17.54 -17.36 25.24
N TYR A 130 -17.09 -17.50 23.99
CA TYR A 130 -17.26 -16.43 23.00
C TYR A 130 -18.72 -16.28 22.54
N GLY A 131 -19.13 -15.03 22.30
CA GLY A 131 -20.44 -14.69 21.74
C GLY A 131 -20.42 -13.37 20.96
N ASN A 132 -21.60 -12.75 20.81
CA ASN A 132 -21.72 -11.54 19.99
C ASN A 132 -20.91 -10.37 20.55
N ASP A 133 -20.80 -10.22 21.86
CA ASP A 133 -20.03 -9.14 22.48
C ASP A 133 -18.54 -9.25 22.16
N ASP A 134 -17.99 -10.49 22.06
CA ASP A 134 -16.63 -10.74 21.63
C ASP A 134 -16.41 -10.36 20.17
N LYS A 135 -17.38 -10.61 19.30
CA LYS A 135 -17.35 -10.19 17.89
C LYS A 135 -17.31 -8.66 17.79
N GLU A 136 -18.12 -7.96 18.58
CA GLU A 136 -18.07 -6.49 18.62
C GLU A 136 -16.73 -5.98 19.15
N ALA A 137 -16.19 -6.58 20.22
CA ALA A 137 -14.90 -6.20 20.77
C ALA A 137 -13.73 -6.50 19.81
N PHE A 138 -13.83 -7.55 18.99
CA PHE A 138 -12.86 -7.84 17.94
C PHE A 138 -12.85 -6.74 16.87
N ILE A 139 -14.02 -6.27 16.43
CA ILE A 139 -14.12 -5.15 15.48
C ILE A 139 -13.46 -3.89 16.06
N ASP A 140 -13.67 -3.61 17.34
CA ASP A 140 -12.99 -2.49 18.02
C ASP A 140 -11.47 -2.68 18.11
N LEU A 141 -11.02 -3.90 18.40
CA LEU A 141 -9.61 -4.23 18.52
C LEU A 141 -8.85 -4.08 17.19
N VAL A 142 -9.52 -4.35 16.08
CA VAL A 142 -8.96 -4.15 14.73
C VAL A 142 -8.81 -2.66 14.40
N GLY A 143 -9.76 -1.82 14.81
CA GLY A 143 -9.62 -0.36 14.81
C GLY A 143 -9.66 0.31 13.43
N ILE A 144 -8.92 1.42 13.31
CA ILE A 144 -8.85 2.28 12.12
C ILE A 144 -7.72 1.87 11.17
N GLY A 145 -7.89 2.13 9.88
CA GLY A 145 -6.84 1.88 8.89
C GLY A 145 -6.51 0.41 8.75
N VAL A 146 -7.56 -0.41 8.72
CA VAL A 146 -7.49 -1.87 8.77
C VAL A 146 -6.69 -2.42 7.60
N LYS A 147 -5.63 -3.17 7.92
CA LYS A 147 -4.68 -3.74 6.97
C LYS A 147 -4.41 -5.21 7.34
N ASN A 148 -4.44 -6.06 6.33
CA ASN A 148 -4.09 -7.49 6.37
C ASN A 148 -4.45 -8.31 7.63
N VAL A 149 -5.73 -8.24 8.05
CA VAL A 149 -6.25 -8.97 9.21
C VAL A 149 -6.38 -10.46 8.90
N LYS A 150 -5.69 -11.30 9.68
CA LYS A 150 -5.77 -12.76 9.62
C LYS A 150 -6.40 -13.31 10.88
N VAL A 151 -7.39 -14.19 10.74
CA VAL A 151 -8.09 -14.80 11.89
C VAL A 151 -7.76 -16.28 11.96
N ILE A 152 -7.45 -16.77 13.16
CA ILE A 152 -7.20 -18.18 13.43
C ILE A 152 -8.19 -18.64 14.51
N GLY A 153 -9.06 -19.58 14.18
CA GLY A 153 -9.98 -20.21 15.12
C GLY A 153 -9.53 -21.63 15.44
N ILE A 154 -9.44 -21.98 16.73
CA ILE A 154 -9.08 -23.32 17.20
C ILE A 154 -10.22 -23.86 18.09
N ASP A 155 -10.78 -25.01 17.71
CA ASP A 155 -11.85 -25.73 18.42
C ASP A 155 -13.07 -24.86 18.76
N GLU A 156 -13.27 -24.51 20.04
CA GLU A 156 -14.36 -23.61 20.45
C GLU A 156 -14.21 -22.20 19.86
N GLY A 157 -12.98 -21.75 19.64
CA GLY A 157 -12.70 -20.50 18.92
C GLY A 157 -12.99 -20.62 17.41
N SER A 158 -12.76 -21.78 16.79
CA SER A 158 -13.22 -22.04 15.41
C SER A 158 -14.75 -22.00 15.33
N THR A 159 -15.43 -22.57 16.32
CA THR A 159 -16.90 -22.48 16.43
C THR A 159 -17.37 -21.02 16.54
N PHE A 160 -16.69 -20.19 17.34
CA PHE A 160 -16.97 -18.76 17.41
C PHE A 160 -16.77 -18.06 16.05
N VAL A 161 -15.64 -18.28 15.39
CA VAL A 161 -15.33 -17.65 14.10
C VAL A 161 -16.35 -18.05 13.03
N ASN A 162 -16.72 -19.34 12.96
CA ASN A 162 -17.72 -19.86 12.02
C ASN A 162 -19.09 -19.20 12.19
N ASN A 163 -19.51 -18.94 13.43
CA ASN A 163 -20.87 -18.52 13.74
C ASN A 163 -21.05 -17.00 13.92
N TYR A 164 -19.98 -16.28 14.26
CA TYR A 164 -20.05 -14.85 14.57
C TYR A 164 -19.14 -14.01 13.67
N ILE A 165 -17.83 -14.31 13.61
CA ILE A 165 -16.90 -13.50 12.82
C ILE A 165 -17.19 -13.61 11.32
N SER A 166 -17.60 -14.80 10.84
CA SER A 166 -18.02 -15.00 9.43
C SER A 166 -19.20 -14.11 9.01
N GLN A 167 -19.96 -13.57 9.97
CA GLN A 167 -21.09 -12.68 9.74
C GLN A 167 -20.69 -11.20 9.79
N SER A 168 -19.41 -10.89 9.99
CA SER A 168 -18.85 -9.52 10.04
C SER A 168 -17.38 -9.54 9.59
N CYS A 169 -17.09 -10.26 8.50
CA CYS A 169 -15.73 -10.54 8.03
C CYS A 169 -15.24 -9.65 6.87
N TYR A 170 -15.94 -8.56 6.56
CA TYR A 170 -15.67 -7.68 5.43
C TYR A 170 -14.23 -7.13 5.40
N PHE A 171 -13.58 -7.00 6.56
CA PHE A 171 -12.17 -6.57 6.69
C PHE A 171 -11.18 -7.72 6.88
N VAL A 172 -11.63 -8.98 6.99
CA VAL A 172 -10.78 -10.16 7.25
C VAL A 172 -10.24 -10.69 5.93
N ALA A 173 -8.93 -10.65 5.75
CA ALA A 173 -8.23 -11.08 4.55
C ALA A 173 -8.09 -12.61 4.44
N GLY A 174 -8.14 -13.33 5.56
CA GLY A 174 -8.21 -14.77 5.53
C GLY A 174 -8.43 -15.40 6.88
N MET A 175 -8.95 -16.63 6.87
CA MET A 175 -9.19 -17.43 8.06
C MET A 175 -8.44 -18.76 8.03
N MET A 176 -7.93 -19.21 9.17
CA MET A 176 -7.56 -20.60 9.42
C MET A 176 -8.51 -21.17 10.47
N LEU A 177 -9.18 -22.26 10.16
CA LEU A 177 -10.17 -22.89 11.03
C LEU A 177 -9.74 -24.32 11.32
N TYR A 178 -9.40 -24.57 12.58
CA TYR A 178 -8.96 -25.86 13.08
C TYR A 178 -10.06 -26.46 13.96
N GLY A 179 -10.73 -27.50 13.46
CA GLY A 179 -11.89 -28.09 14.14
C GLY A 179 -13.10 -27.14 14.18
N GLY A 180 -13.89 -27.26 15.25
CA GLY A 180 -15.06 -26.43 15.51
C GLY A 180 -16.31 -26.78 14.68
N GLU A 181 -17.42 -26.18 15.08
CA GLU A 181 -18.76 -26.46 14.54
C GLU A 181 -19.39 -25.20 13.91
N ILE A 182 -20.43 -25.39 13.12
CA ILE A 182 -21.23 -24.32 12.52
C ILE A 182 -22.72 -24.59 12.73
N ASN A 183 -23.49 -23.54 13.03
CA ASN A 183 -24.93 -23.61 13.20
C ASN A 183 -25.62 -23.86 11.87
N GLU A 184 -26.74 -24.59 11.90
CA GLU A 184 -27.55 -24.81 10.71
C GLU A 184 -28.15 -23.49 10.19
N ASN A 185 -28.17 -23.33 8.86
CA ASN A 185 -28.82 -22.22 8.15
C ASN A 185 -28.20 -20.83 8.38
N LEU A 186 -26.88 -20.74 8.62
CA LEU A 186 -26.17 -19.47 8.50
C LEU A 186 -26.22 -18.97 7.05
N GLU A 187 -26.65 -17.71 6.87
CA GLU A 187 -26.72 -17.07 5.56
C GLU A 187 -25.35 -16.52 5.15
N LYS A 188 -25.16 -16.35 3.84
CA LYS A 188 -24.00 -15.64 3.29
C LYS A 188 -24.16 -14.14 3.63
N ASN A 189 -23.23 -13.60 4.41
CA ASN A 189 -23.13 -12.16 4.65
C ASN A 189 -22.05 -11.52 3.76
N ASP A 190 -20.85 -12.10 3.75
CA ASP A 190 -19.74 -11.66 2.91
C ASP A 190 -18.85 -12.85 2.53
N VAL A 191 -17.91 -12.65 1.62
CA VAL A 191 -16.87 -13.60 1.23
C VAL A 191 -15.70 -13.50 2.21
N VAL A 192 -15.01 -14.61 2.48
CA VAL A 192 -13.74 -14.59 3.20
C VAL A 192 -12.93 -15.85 2.86
N PRO A 193 -11.69 -15.70 2.35
CA PRO A 193 -10.86 -16.85 2.03
C PRO A 193 -10.53 -17.64 3.29
N ALA A 194 -10.55 -18.97 3.21
CA ALA A 194 -10.41 -19.82 4.40
C ALA A 194 -9.60 -21.09 4.15
N TYR A 195 -8.71 -21.42 5.10
CA TYR A 195 -8.07 -22.72 5.22
C TYR A 195 -8.77 -23.54 6.30
N LEU A 196 -9.25 -24.73 5.94
CA LEU A 196 -10.06 -25.60 6.78
C LEU A 196 -9.29 -26.88 7.13
N SER A 197 -8.93 -27.01 8.39
CA SER A 197 -8.19 -28.14 8.94
C SER A 197 -9.04 -28.87 9.98
N ASN A 198 -9.04 -30.21 9.94
CA ASN A 198 -9.80 -31.05 10.87
C ASN A 198 -11.29 -30.66 10.99
N SER A 199 -11.86 -30.09 9.92
CA SER A 199 -13.21 -29.50 9.90
C SER A 199 -14.25 -30.49 9.36
N ASN A 200 -15.49 -30.37 9.81
CA ASN A 200 -16.58 -31.21 9.31
C ASN A 200 -17.13 -30.71 7.96
N GLU A 201 -17.92 -31.56 7.29
CA GLU A 201 -18.48 -31.28 5.96
C GLU A 201 -19.38 -30.04 5.92
N ASN A 202 -20.05 -29.68 7.02
CA ASN A 202 -20.93 -28.51 7.08
C ASN A 202 -20.12 -27.21 7.02
N VAL A 203 -19.02 -27.13 7.77
CA VAL A 203 -18.09 -25.98 7.72
C VAL A 203 -17.52 -25.85 6.30
N GLN A 204 -17.06 -26.97 5.72
CA GLN A 204 -16.51 -26.97 4.35
C GLN A 204 -17.55 -26.53 3.32
N ALA A 205 -18.79 -27.01 3.41
CA ALA A 205 -19.86 -26.63 2.50
C ALA A 205 -20.21 -25.14 2.61
N PHE A 206 -20.25 -24.60 3.83
CA PHE A 206 -20.52 -23.18 4.08
C PHE A 206 -19.45 -22.28 3.44
N TYR A 207 -18.16 -22.51 3.72
CA TYR A 207 -17.12 -21.64 3.19
C TYR A 207 -16.98 -21.73 1.67
N LYS A 208 -17.17 -22.92 1.07
CA LYS A 208 -17.23 -23.08 -0.38
C LYS A 208 -18.40 -22.29 -0.98
N HIS A 209 -19.55 -22.30 -0.30
CA HIS A 209 -20.72 -21.55 -0.72
C HIS A 209 -20.52 -20.04 -0.65
N ILE A 210 -20.05 -19.49 0.48
CA ILE A 210 -19.93 -18.03 0.62
C ILE A 210 -18.90 -17.45 -0.34
N ASN A 211 -17.78 -18.16 -0.58
CA ASN A 211 -16.75 -17.75 -1.53
C ASN A 211 -17.07 -18.10 -2.98
N GLU A 212 -18.21 -18.76 -3.26
CA GLU A 212 -18.55 -19.24 -4.61
C GLU A 212 -17.42 -20.08 -5.25
N ALA A 213 -16.69 -20.81 -4.40
CA ALA A 213 -15.48 -21.53 -4.76
C ALA A 213 -15.84 -22.87 -5.40
N THR A 214 -15.69 -22.96 -6.72
CA THR A 214 -16.19 -24.09 -7.53
C THR A 214 -15.11 -24.79 -8.36
N GLU A 215 -14.01 -24.10 -8.69
CA GLU A 215 -12.90 -24.70 -9.43
C GLU A 215 -11.92 -25.38 -8.47
N GLU A 216 -11.67 -26.67 -8.69
CA GLU A 216 -10.91 -27.53 -7.78
C GLU A 216 -9.51 -27.81 -8.30
N GLU A 217 -8.52 -27.65 -7.43
CA GLU A 217 -7.13 -28.05 -7.64
C GLU A 217 -6.64 -28.90 -6.46
N ASN A 218 -6.12 -30.08 -6.76
CA ASN A 218 -5.72 -31.07 -5.76
C ASN A 218 -4.20 -31.05 -5.55
N SER A 219 -3.77 -31.11 -4.29
CA SER A 219 -2.38 -31.38 -3.90
C SER A 219 -2.31 -32.50 -2.86
N ASP A 220 -1.09 -32.98 -2.58
CA ASP A 220 -0.87 -33.97 -1.53
C ASP A 220 -1.18 -33.44 -0.11
N LYS A 221 -1.16 -32.11 0.09
CA LYS A 221 -1.37 -31.46 1.39
C LYS A 221 -2.84 -31.10 1.63
N TYR A 222 -3.45 -30.44 0.65
CA TYR A 222 -4.82 -29.93 0.70
C TYR A 222 -5.43 -29.88 -0.71
N THR A 223 -6.77 -29.77 -0.77
CA THR A 223 -7.51 -29.43 -1.99
C THR A 223 -7.94 -27.98 -1.91
N ILE A 224 -7.60 -27.17 -2.91
CA ILE A 224 -8.04 -25.78 -2.99
C ILE A 224 -9.18 -25.62 -3.98
N TYR A 225 -10.19 -24.86 -3.57
CA TYR A 225 -11.35 -24.49 -4.36
C TYR A 225 -11.29 -22.98 -4.57
N ARG A 226 -11.47 -22.51 -5.81
CA ARG A 226 -11.44 -21.08 -6.13
C ARG A 226 -12.72 -20.65 -6.85
N ASN A 227 -13.11 -19.40 -6.64
CA ASN A 227 -14.09 -18.76 -7.50
C ASN A 227 -13.47 -18.58 -8.89
N LYS A 228 -14.25 -18.88 -9.92
CA LYS A 228 -13.85 -18.78 -11.31
C LYS A 228 -13.52 -17.35 -11.75
N ASP A 229 -14.26 -16.39 -11.24
CA ASP A 229 -14.16 -14.98 -11.64
C ASP A 229 -13.24 -14.18 -10.69
N ASN A 230 -12.94 -14.69 -9.49
CA ASN A 230 -12.02 -14.09 -8.54
C ASN A 230 -11.22 -15.15 -7.77
N SER A 231 -9.99 -15.44 -8.20
CA SER A 231 -9.16 -16.50 -7.64
C SER A 231 -8.81 -16.33 -6.15
N LEU A 232 -8.87 -15.10 -5.61
CA LEU A 232 -8.61 -14.82 -4.20
C LEU A 232 -9.76 -15.29 -3.30
N GLN A 233 -10.99 -15.36 -3.83
CA GLN A 233 -12.11 -16.00 -3.13
C GLN A 233 -11.91 -17.51 -3.16
N ALA A 234 -11.23 -18.02 -2.14
CA ALA A 234 -10.73 -19.39 -2.13
C ALA A 234 -10.95 -20.10 -0.80
N VAL A 235 -11.12 -21.41 -0.89
CA VAL A 235 -11.23 -22.30 0.26
C VAL A 235 -10.28 -23.46 0.07
N ALA A 236 -9.32 -23.62 0.96
CA ALA A 236 -8.43 -24.78 0.99
C ALA A 236 -8.86 -25.72 2.12
N VAL A 237 -8.93 -27.01 1.82
CA VAL A 237 -9.35 -28.06 2.76
C VAL A 237 -8.23 -29.08 2.88
N SER A 238 -7.75 -29.30 4.10
CA SER A 238 -6.74 -30.32 4.41
C SER A 238 -7.11 -31.70 3.85
N SER A 239 -6.14 -32.42 3.30
CA SER A 239 -6.35 -33.76 2.72
C SER A 239 -6.35 -34.89 3.76
N LYS A 240 -5.89 -34.58 4.97
CA LYS A 240 -5.73 -35.49 6.12
C LYS A 240 -5.91 -34.71 7.42
N GLU A 241 -5.94 -35.42 8.55
CA GLU A 241 -5.79 -34.76 9.84
C GLU A 241 -4.39 -34.13 9.97
N GLU A 242 -4.36 -32.92 10.51
CA GLU A 242 -3.15 -32.10 10.69
C GLU A 242 -2.98 -31.72 12.16
N ASP A 243 -1.74 -31.41 12.54
CA ASP A 243 -1.46 -30.63 13.75
C ASP A 243 -1.52 -29.12 13.45
N LEU A 244 -1.41 -28.28 14.49
CA LEU A 244 -1.50 -26.82 14.35
C LEU A 244 -0.39 -26.23 13.47
N SER A 245 0.81 -26.81 13.49
CA SER A 245 1.94 -26.35 12.69
C SER A 245 1.74 -26.67 11.21
N GLU A 246 1.32 -27.90 10.89
CA GLU A 246 0.93 -28.29 9.53
C GLU A 246 -0.21 -27.38 9.01
N ALA A 247 -1.24 -27.17 9.82
CA ALA A 247 -2.39 -26.33 9.46
C ALA A 247 -1.99 -24.86 9.21
N PHE A 248 -1.15 -24.27 10.07
CA PHE A 248 -0.68 -22.89 9.90
C PHE A 248 0.17 -22.73 8.63
N ASN A 249 1.12 -23.64 8.38
CA ASN A 249 1.96 -23.58 7.18
C ASN A 249 1.12 -23.71 5.90
N ASN A 250 0.16 -24.63 5.88
CA ASN A 250 -0.72 -24.80 4.73
C ASN A 250 -1.68 -23.62 4.55
N ALA A 251 -2.20 -23.05 5.64
CA ALA A 251 -2.97 -21.80 5.59
C ALA A 251 -2.15 -20.63 5.06
N TRP A 252 -0.88 -20.54 5.47
CA TRP A 252 0.05 -19.52 4.98
C TRP A 252 0.29 -19.64 3.47
N GLU A 253 0.66 -20.82 2.99
CA GLU A 253 0.91 -21.10 1.57
C GLU A 253 -0.33 -20.84 0.71
N SER A 254 -1.51 -21.28 1.16
CA SER A 254 -2.71 -21.30 0.30
C SER A 254 -3.60 -20.07 0.39
N ILE A 255 -3.64 -19.39 1.54
CA ILE A 255 -4.62 -18.34 1.86
C ILE A 255 -3.95 -17.07 2.40
N PHE A 256 -3.18 -17.13 3.49
CA PHE A 256 -2.74 -15.92 4.19
C PHE A 256 -1.73 -15.08 3.40
N SER A 257 -0.81 -15.72 2.66
CA SER A 257 0.22 -15.01 1.88
C SER A 257 -0.31 -14.37 0.60
N GLN A 258 -1.53 -14.71 0.18
CA GLN A 258 -2.02 -14.41 -1.17
C GLN A 258 -2.68 -13.04 -1.28
N ASN A 259 -3.19 -12.50 -0.18
CA ASN A 259 -4.00 -11.29 -0.22
C ASN A 259 -3.96 -10.48 1.07
N TYR A 260 -4.44 -9.24 0.96
CA TYR A 260 -4.85 -8.37 2.05
C TYR A 260 -6.19 -7.71 1.68
N ARG A 261 -6.76 -6.90 2.59
CA ARG A 261 -8.01 -6.16 2.30
C ARG A 261 -7.84 -4.66 2.42
N GLN A 262 -8.55 -3.95 1.55
CA GLN A 262 -8.72 -2.50 1.57
C GLN A 262 -10.11 -2.16 1.02
N HIS A 263 -10.68 -1.05 1.46
CA HIS A 263 -11.89 -0.49 0.87
C HIS A 263 -11.56 0.92 0.37
N ASN A 264 -11.26 1.04 -0.92
CA ASN A 264 -10.97 2.36 -1.52
C ASN A 264 -12.11 2.85 -2.42
N ASP A 265 -13.23 2.14 -2.41
CA ASP A 265 -14.37 2.44 -3.27
C ASP A 265 -15.27 3.53 -2.71
N ILE A 266 -15.15 3.83 -1.42
CA ILE A 266 -16.03 4.77 -0.71
C ILE A 266 -15.25 5.99 -0.22
N SER A 267 -14.12 5.76 0.42
CA SER A 267 -13.19 6.77 0.95
C SER A 267 -11.87 6.06 1.30
N GLU A 268 -10.84 6.81 1.67
CA GLU A 268 -9.51 6.32 1.97
C GLU A 268 -9.58 5.30 3.11
N PHE A 269 -9.15 4.08 2.80
CA PHE A 269 -9.18 2.99 3.76
C PHE A 269 -8.44 3.30 5.07
N TYR A 270 -7.41 4.15 5.03
CA TYR A 270 -6.62 4.53 6.20
C TYR A 270 -7.31 5.54 7.14
N ASN A 271 -8.44 6.12 6.74
CA ASN A 271 -9.19 7.08 7.56
C ASN A 271 -10.39 6.44 8.29
N LEU A 272 -10.74 5.20 7.96
CA LEU A 272 -12.00 4.60 8.40
C LEU A 272 -11.76 3.41 9.33
N SER A 273 -12.70 3.25 10.26
CA SER A 273 -12.78 2.11 11.18
C SER A 273 -13.56 0.98 10.52
N ALA A 274 -13.17 -0.27 10.80
CA ALA A 274 -14.00 -1.44 10.49
C ALA A 274 -15.41 -1.33 11.09
N ARG A 275 -15.63 -0.52 12.12
CA ARG A 275 -16.97 -0.31 12.70
C ARG A 275 -17.88 0.55 11.83
N ASP A 276 -17.31 1.49 11.08
CA ASP A 276 -18.08 2.55 10.41
C ASP A 276 -18.44 2.18 8.96
N VAL A 277 -17.61 1.37 8.30
CA VAL A 277 -17.84 0.91 6.92
C VAL A 277 -17.87 -0.60 6.90
N THR A 278 -19.05 -1.14 6.62
CA THR A 278 -19.35 -2.58 6.70
C THR A 278 -19.65 -3.21 5.33
N ASP A 279 -19.59 -2.41 4.27
CA ASP A 279 -19.58 -2.95 2.90
C ASP A 279 -18.34 -3.82 2.71
N SER A 280 -18.41 -4.80 1.81
CA SER A 280 -17.27 -5.72 1.56
C SER A 280 -16.03 -4.94 1.16
N TYR A 281 -14.90 -5.20 1.82
CA TYR A 281 -13.61 -4.65 1.39
C TYR A 281 -13.05 -5.53 0.28
N ASP A 282 -12.33 -4.95 -0.66
CA ASP A 282 -11.74 -5.72 -1.74
C ASP A 282 -10.63 -6.63 -1.24
N LEU A 283 -10.57 -7.84 -1.79
CA LEU A 283 -9.42 -8.72 -1.67
C LEU A 283 -8.39 -8.26 -2.70
N ILE A 284 -7.25 -7.77 -2.22
CA ILE A 284 -6.15 -7.30 -3.05
C ILE A 284 -5.03 -8.34 -3.01
N GLU A 285 -4.58 -8.76 -4.19
CA GLU A 285 -3.49 -9.73 -4.35
C GLU A 285 -2.15 -9.16 -3.85
N ILE A 286 -1.40 -9.95 -3.09
CA ILE A 286 -0.03 -9.62 -2.71
C ILE A 286 0.90 -10.19 -3.79
N PRO A 287 1.72 -9.38 -4.47
CA PRO A 287 2.66 -9.92 -5.45
C PRO A 287 3.73 -10.78 -4.74
N ILE A 288 3.97 -11.97 -5.28
CA ILE A 288 5.06 -12.85 -4.86
C ILE A 288 6.20 -12.67 -5.85
N PHE A 289 7.18 -11.84 -5.50
CA PHE A 289 8.25 -11.45 -6.43
C PHE A 289 9.08 -12.62 -6.97
N GLU A 290 9.23 -13.70 -6.19
CA GLU A 290 9.89 -14.92 -6.65
C GLU A 290 9.12 -15.60 -7.79
N ASP A 291 7.79 -15.69 -7.68
CA ASP A 291 6.92 -16.26 -8.73
C ASP A 291 6.88 -15.40 -9.99
N LEU A 292 7.11 -14.09 -9.83
CA LEU A 292 7.21 -13.12 -10.93
C LEU A 292 8.60 -13.06 -11.58
N ASP A 293 9.57 -13.83 -11.07
CA ASP A 293 10.98 -13.76 -11.51
C ASP A 293 11.60 -12.35 -11.38
N ILE A 294 11.21 -11.64 -10.31
CA ILE A 294 11.69 -10.30 -9.97
C ILE A 294 12.73 -10.41 -8.85
N SER A 295 13.94 -9.91 -9.12
CA SER A 295 14.90 -9.57 -8.07
C SER A 295 14.44 -8.32 -7.33
N TYR A 296 14.12 -8.47 -6.03
CA TYR A 296 13.78 -7.39 -5.12
C TYR A 296 14.99 -6.99 -4.26
N ASN A 297 15.65 -5.89 -4.62
CA ASN A 297 16.83 -5.40 -3.91
C ASN A 297 16.44 -4.26 -2.96
N GLN A 298 16.68 -4.46 -1.67
CA GLN A 298 16.47 -3.45 -0.62
C GLN A 298 17.81 -2.77 -0.32
N MET A 299 17.95 -1.51 -0.71
CA MET A 299 19.15 -0.73 -0.48
C MET A 299 18.91 0.13 0.75
N ILE A 300 19.40 -0.30 1.92
CA ILE A 300 19.15 0.36 3.21
C ILE A 300 20.41 1.07 3.69
N ASP A 301 20.30 2.36 4.06
CA ASP A 301 21.42 3.18 4.54
C ASP A 301 22.65 3.14 3.62
N GLU A 302 22.41 3.19 2.32
CA GLU A 302 23.41 3.14 1.27
C GLU A 302 23.93 4.54 0.90
N SER A 303 25.04 4.58 0.19
CA SER A 303 25.61 5.83 -0.32
C SER A 303 25.19 6.08 -1.75
N VAL A 304 24.82 7.34 -2.06
CA VAL A 304 24.55 7.81 -3.42
C VAL A 304 25.69 8.73 -3.87
N THR A 305 26.16 8.54 -5.10
CA THR A 305 27.29 9.29 -5.65
C THR A 305 27.01 10.79 -5.64
N GLY A 306 27.97 11.56 -5.12
CA GLY A 306 27.87 13.02 -5.05
C GLY A 306 27.12 13.54 -3.82
N MET A 307 26.53 12.66 -2.99
CA MET A 307 25.81 13.05 -1.78
C MET A 307 26.56 12.67 -0.51
N SER A 308 26.31 13.42 0.57
CA SER A 308 26.73 13.06 1.92
C SER A 308 25.54 12.60 2.73
N GLY A 309 25.48 11.33 3.10
CA GLY A 309 24.37 10.80 3.87
C GLY A 309 24.20 9.30 3.69
N LYS A 310 23.14 8.77 4.28
CA LYS A 310 22.68 7.40 4.15
C LYS A 310 21.25 7.39 3.64
N TYR A 311 21.06 6.79 2.47
CA TYR A 311 19.83 6.84 1.69
C TYR A 311 19.26 5.44 1.50
N THR A 312 17.93 5.37 1.38
CA THR A 312 17.22 4.12 1.22
C THR A 312 16.41 4.12 -0.07
N TRP A 313 16.45 3.02 -0.82
CA TRP A 313 15.59 2.80 -1.99
C TRP A 313 15.38 1.32 -2.27
N PHE A 314 14.39 1.03 -3.10
CA PHE A 314 13.96 -0.32 -3.43
C PHE A 314 13.96 -0.53 -4.95
N GLU A 315 14.59 -1.59 -5.41
CA GLU A 315 14.71 -1.90 -6.83
C GLU A 315 13.95 -3.19 -7.15
N TYR A 316 13.16 -3.16 -8.22
CA TYR A 316 12.42 -4.29 -8.76
C TYR A 316 12.95 -4.56 -10.17
N VAL A 317 13.70 -5.64 -10.31
CA VAL A 317 14.50 -5.94 -11.51
C VAL A 317 14.12 -7.32 -12.04
N PRO A 318 13.51 -7.42 -13.23
CA PRO A 318 13.30 -8.71 -13.90
C PRO A 318 14.63 -9.47 -14.07
N ASN A 319 14.67 -10.73 -13.66
CA ASN A 319 15.89 -11.54 -13.79
C ASN A 319 16.29 -11.76 -15.26
N SER A 320 15.32 -11.73 -16.18
CA SER A 320 15.51 -11.74 -17.64
C SER A 320 16.49 -10.69 -18.16
N ILE A 321 16.64 -9.54 -17.47
CA ILE A 321 17.56 -8.46 -17.86
C ILE A 321 19.02 -8.92 -17.81
N ASN A 322 19.34 -9.88 -16.92
CA ASN A 322 20.69 -10.43 -16.82
C ASN A 322 20.98 -11.48 -17.92
N GLU A 323 19.98 -11.95 -18.64
CA GLU A 323 20.12 -13.00 -19.66
C GLU A 323 20.40 -12.44 -21.07
N SER A 324 20.14 -11.14 -21.30
CA SER A 324 20.32 -10.48 -22.60
C SER A 324 21.29 -9.31 -22.51
N GLU A 325 22.56 -9.54 -22.88
CA GLU A 325 23.61 -8.50 -22.91
C GLU A 325 23.33 -7.35 -23.91
N ASN A 326 22.32 -7.48 -24.79
CA ASN A 326 22.07 -6.53 -25.88
C ASN A 326 20.68 -5.86 -25.84
N GLU A 327 19.86 -6.12 -24.83
CA GLU A 327 18.56 -5.46 -24.68
C GLU A 327 18.68 -4.24 -23.77
N SER A 328 18.31 -3.08 -24.29
CA SER A 328 18.13 -1.89 -23.48
C SER A 328 16.72 -1.90 -22.87
N VAL A 329 16.59 -1.47 -21.63
CA VAL A 329 15.34 -1.51 -20.86
C VAL A 329 14.98 -0.13 -20.33
N PRO A 330 13.68 0.19 -20.20
CA PRO A 330 13.25 1.42 -19.53
C PRO A 330 13.59 1.42 -18.03
N LEU A 331 13.65 2.62 -17.45
CA LEU A 331 13.63 2.84 -16.00
C LEU A 331 12.37 3.61 -15.60
N ILE A 332 11.61 3.06 -14.65
CA ILE A 332 10.52 3.73 -13.96
C ILE A 332 11.00 4.18 -12.58
N VAL A 333 10.98 5.48 -12.34
CA VAL A 333 11.15 6.04 -10.98
C VAL A 333 9.76 6.28 -10.41
N ASN A 334 9.43 5.64 -9.28
CA ASN A 334 8.11 5.74 -8.67
C ASN A 334 8.18 6.30 -7.25
N LEU A 335 7.65 7.51 -7.05
CA LEU A 335 7.72 8.26 -5.80
C LEU A 335 6.48 7.99 -4.94
N HIS A 336 6.71 7.58 -3.69
CA HIS A 336 5.63 7.34 -2.73
C HIS A 336 4.98 8.63 -2.22
N GLY A 337 3.76 8.49 -1.71
CA GLY A 337 3.00 9.56 -1.07
C GLY A 337 3.54 9.97 0.30
N ASN A 338 2.84 10.90 0.96
CA ASN A 338 3.31 11.52 2.19
C ASN A 338 3.45 10.50 3.34
N GLN A 339 4.65 10.36 3.89
CA GLN A 339 5.02 9.44 4.98
C GLN A 339 4.73 7.96 4.67
N ASN A 340 4.41 7.66 3.42
CA ASN A 340 4.14 6.31 2.98
C ASN A 340 5.43 5.50 3.02
N ASP A 341 5.31 4.22 3.34
CA ASP A 341 6.37 3.26 3.10
C ASP A 341 6.69 3.23 1.59
N PRO A 342 7.92 3.54 1.16
CA PRO A 342 8.32 3.46 -0.25
C PRO A 342 8.04 2.10 -0.91
N ARG A 343 8.03 1.02 -0.12
CA ARG A 343 7.77 -0.35 -0.61
C ARG A 343 6.34 -0.53 -1.08
N LEU A 344 5.40 0.33 -0.65
CA LEU A 344 4.03 0.33 -1.19
C LEU A 344 4.01 0.47 -2.70
N GLN A 345 4.99 1.17 -3.27
CA GLN A 345 5.10 1.34 -4.71
C GLN A 345 5.40 0.03 -5.44
N GLY A 346 5.98 -0.99 -4.78
CA GLY A 346 6.09 -2.33 -5.34
C GLY A 346 4.92 -3.24 -4.94
N ASP A 347 4.46 -3.14 -3.70
CA ASP A 347 3.49 -4.10 -3.15
C ASP A 347 2.04 -3.85 -3.56
N SER A 348 1.67 -2.63 -3.96
CA SER A 348 0.26 -2.23 -4.15
C SER A 348 -0.11 -1.63 -5.51
N THR A 349 0.86 -1.39 -6.40
CA THR A 349 0.65 -0.59 -7.62
C THR A 349 0.58 -1.40 -8.91
N GLY A 350 0.94 -2.69 -8.90
CA GLY A 350 1.03 -3.52 -10.11
C GLY A 350 2.31 -3.32 -10.94
N TRP A 351 3.22 -2.43 -10.52
CA TRP A 351 4.45 -2.17 -11.27
C TRP A 351 5.40 -3.38 -11.35
N PRO A 352 5.65 -4.18 -10.29
CA PRO A 352 6.52 -5.36 -10.41
C PRO A 352 5.97 -6.45 -11.33
N GLU A 353 4.66 -6.70 -11.30
CA GLU A 353 3.98 -7.63 -12.21
C GLU A 353 4.17 -7.18 -13.67
N LEU A 354 4.01 -5.88 -13.92
CA LEU A 354 4.19 -5.31 -15.25
C LEU A 354 5.68 -5.27 -15.67
N ALA A 355 6.60 -5.04 -14.73
CA ALA A 355 8.04 -5.09 -14.98
C ALA A 355 8.47 -6.46 -15.50
N ALA A 356 7.96 -7.54 -14.90
CA ALA A 356 8.22 -8.91 -15.35
C ALA A 356 7.68 -9.18 -16.77
N LYS A 357 6.52 -8.61 -17.12
CA LYS A 357 5.88 -8.77 -18.43
C LYS A 357 6.53 -7.94 -19.54
N GLU A 358 6.87 -6.69 -19.25
CA GLU A 358 7.30 -5.68 -20.23
C GLU A 358 8.81 -5.42 -20.21
N ASN A 359 9.54 -6.08 -19.30
CA ASN A 359 11.00 -6.07 -19.16
C ASN A 359 11.58 -4.65 -18.94
N PHE A 360 11.16 -3.99 -17.84
CA PHE A 360 11.73 -2.72 -17.37
C PHE A 360 12.18 -2.80 -15.92
N ILE A 361 13.05 -1.86 -15.51
CA ILE A 361 13.46 -1.71 -14.10
C ILE A 361 12.56 -0.66 -13.44
N MET A 362 12.11 -0.95 -12.23
CA MET A 362 11.43 0.02 -11.38
C MET A 362 12.26 0.31 -10.13
N VAL A 363 12.35 1.58 -9.74
CA VAL A 363 12.94 2.00 -8.47
C VAL A 363 11.94 2.84 -7.66
N ALA A 364 11.84 2.56 -6.36
CA ALA A 364 11.07 3.33 -5.39
C ALA A 364 12.01 3.91 -4.31
N PRO A 365 12.42 5.18 -4.44
CA PRO A 365 13.29 5.84 -3.47
C PRO A 365 12.54 6.34 -2.24
N GLU A 366 13.20 6.31 -1.07
CA GLU A 366 12.82 7.15 0.07
C GLU A 366 13.33 8.58 -0.18
N TRP A 367 12.43 9.44 -0.62
CA TRP A 367 12.79 10.76 -1.15
C TRP A 367 12.46 11.91 -0.20
N GLN A 368 11.56 11.69 0.76
CA GLN A 368 11.11 12.74 1.65
C GLN A 368 12.14 13.04 2.76
N ASP A 369 12.07 14.24 3.31
CA ASP A 369 12.95 14.68 4.40
C ASP A 369 12.89 13.73 5.62
N LYS A 370 14.03 13.58 6.30
CA LYS A 370 14.23 12.67 7.44
C LYS A 370 13.19 12.80 8.54
N GLU A 371 12.71 14.02 8.78
CA GLU A 371 11.75 14.32 9.84
C GLU A 371 10.34 13.78 9.56
N VAL A 372 10.03 13.45 8.31
CA VAL A 372 8.68 13.01 7.89
C VAL A 372 8.69 11.66 7.17
N ASN A 373 9.85 11.18 6.74
CA ASN A 373 9.95 9.98 5.94
C ASN A 373 9.79 8.68 6.75
N PHE A 374 9.51 7.58 6.06
CA PHE A 374 9.11 6.33 6.73
C PHE A 374 10.27 5.68 7.51
N PHE A 375 11.48 5.76 6.96
CA PHE A 375 12.66 5.10 7.52
C PHE A 375 13.46 5.95 8.53
N GLY A 376 13.15 7.24 8.68
CA GLY A 376 13.97 8.18 9.45
C GLY A 376 15.42 8.29 8.92
N CYS A 377 15.64 7.98 7.64
CA CYS A 377 16.95 8.09 6.98
C CYS A 377 17.12 9.45 6.31
N ASP A 378 18.30 9.74 5.73
CA ASP A 378 18.43 10.96 4.93
C ASP A 378 17.55 10.82 3.68
N GLY A 379 16.72 11.83 3.41
CA GLY A 379 15.85 11.87 2.24
C GLY A 379 16.63 12.18 0.97
N LEU A 380 16.37 11.46 -0.11
CA LEU A 380 17.05 11.73 -1.38
C LEU A 380 16.75 13.14 -1.93
N GLY A 381 15.51 13.61 -1.79
CA GLY A 381 15.03 14.84 -2.42
C GLY A 381 15.32 14.88 -3.92
N GLU A 382 15.19 16.07 -4.50
CA GLU A 382 15.43 16.30 -5.94
C GLU A 382 16.85 15.87 -6.38
N GLU A 383 17.90 16.38 -5.72
CA GLU A 383 19.29 16.10 -6.10
C GLU A 383 19.61 14.61 -6.00
N GLY A 384 19.13 13.94 -4.95
CA GLY A 384 19.40 12.54 -4.73
C GLY A 384 18.67 11.62 -5.68
N VAL A 385 17.43 11.93 -6.06
CA VAL A 385 16.72 11.18 -7.11
C VAL A 385 17.51 11.23 -8.42
N MET A 386 17.99 12.42 -8.82
CA MET A 386 18.77 12.56 -10.06
C MET A 386 20.14 11.89 -10.00
N ASN A 387 20.79 11.87 -8.84
CA ASN A 387 22.06 11.16 -8.64
C ASN A 387 21.86 9.64 -8.58
N LEU A 388 20.78 9.16 -7.95
CA LEU A 388 20.41 7.76 -7.93
C LEU A 388 20.17 7.22 -9.34
N ILE A 389 19.47 7.97 -10.21
CA ILE A 389 19.29 7.59 -11.62
C ILE A 389 20.65 7.39 -12.32
N LYS A 390 21.66 8.23 -12.03
CA LYS A 390 23.01 8.07 -12.59
C LYS A 390 23.69 6.80 -12.07
N ASP A 391 23.58 6.54 -10.78
CA ASP A 391 24.14 5.34 -10.15
C ASP A 391 23.48 4.06 -10.68
N LEU A 392 22.16 4.06 -10.86
CA LEU A 392 21.42 2.95 -11.43
C LEU A 392 21.84 2.66 -12.88
N LYS A 393 22.08 3.66 -13.71
CA LYS A 393 22.61 3.47 -15.08
C LYS A 393 24.02 2.84 -15.09
N VAL A 394 24.81 3.07 -14.05
CA VAL A 394 26.12 2.42 -13.89
C VAL A 394 25.96 0.98 -13.41
N LYS A 395 25.07 0.75 -12.44
CA LYS A 395 24.77 -0.57 -11.89
C LYS A 395 24.12 -1.50 -12.92
N TYR A 396 23.21 -0.95 -13.72
CA TYR A 396 22.43 -1.61 -14.75
C TYR A 396 22.68 -0.93 -16.11
N PRO A 397 23.76 -1.29 -16.83
CA PRO A 397 24.09 -0.69 -18.12
C PRO A 397 23.05 -0.96 -19.22
N GLN A 398 22.10 -1.87 -18.99
CA GLN A 398 20.93 -2.10 -19.82
C GLN A 398 19.93 -0.93 -19.77
N ILE A 399 19.94 -0.09 -18.74
CA ILE A 399 19.02 1.04 -18.66
C ILE A 399 19.24 1.97 -19.85
N ASP A 400 18.18 2.17 -20.63
CA ASP A 400 18.15 3.05 -21.77
C ASP A 400 17.97 4.50 -21.31
N PRO A 401 18.99 5.37 -21.45
CA PRO A 401 18.88 6.75 -21.01
C PRO A 401 17.84 7.57 -21.78
N SER A 402 17.34 7.07 -22.93
CA SER A 402 16.24 7.69 -23.66
C SER A 402 14.86 7.35 -23.09
N ARG A 403 14.74 6.33 -22.23
CA ARG A 403 13.48 5.79 -21.70
C ARG A 403 13.48 5.76 -20.17
N ILE A 404 13.63 6.94 -19.59
CA ILE A 404 13.47 7.15 -18.15
C ILE A 404 12.14 7.86 -17.94
N TYR A 405 11.28 7.28 -17.12
CA TYR A 405 9.96 7.81 -16.81
C TYR A 405 9.80 8.02 -15.31
N LEU A 406 8.96 8.98 -14.94
CA LEU A 406 8.71 9.35 -13.56
C LEU A 406 7.23 9.26 -13.24
N THR A 407 6.90 8.65 -12.11
CA THR A 407 5.53 8.58 -11.62
C THR A 407 5.49 8.69 -10.10
N GLY A 408 4.33 8.96 -9.54
CA GLY A 408 4.15 8.91 -8.10
C GLY A 408 2.72 9.15 -7.64
N LEU A 409 2.44 8.74 -6.40
CA LEU A 409 1.17 8.91 -5.71
C LEU A 409 1.16 10.20 -4.89
N SER A 410 0.06 10.96 -4.88
CA SER A 410 -0.17 12.06 -3.93
C SER A 410 0.94 13.11 -4.00
N ILE A 411 1.66 13.37 -2.89
CA ILE A 411 2.82 14.27 -2.89
C ILE A 411 3.98 13.76 -3.75
N GLY A 412 4.13 12.44 -3.94
CA GLY A 412 5.05 11.87 -4.93
C GLY A 412 4.62 12.17 -6.36
N GLY A 413 3.30 12.27 -6.60
CA GLY A 413 2.74 12.79 -7.85
C GLY A 413 3.03 14.30 -8.01
N ALA A 414 2.89 15.08 -6.94
CA ALA A 414 3.26 16.50 -6.92
C ALA A 414 4.75 16.71 -7.28
N GLU A 415 5.63 15.93 -6.65
CA GLU A 415 7.06 15.95 -6.94
C GLU A 415 7.35 15.51 -8.38
N SER A 416 6.57 14.55 -8.90
CA SER A 416 6.68 14.12 -10.29
C SER A 416 6.33 15.22 -11.30
N PHE A 417 5.35 16.09 -10.99
CA PHE A 417 5.11 17.32 -11.78
C PHE A 417 6.33 18.25 -11.74
N LEU A 418 6.88 18.49 -10.55
CA LEU A 418 7.99 19.42 -10.37
C LEU A 418 9.26 18.94 -11.10
N LEU A 419 9.65 17.69 -10.87
CA LEU A 419 10.84 17.10 -11.48
C LEU A 419 10.68 16.91 -12.98
N GLY A 420 9.50 16.54 -13.46
CA GLY A 420 9.20 16.48 -14.89
C GLY A 420 9.44 17.82 -15.58
N ALA A 421 8.97 18.91 -14.98
CA ALA A 421 9.20 20.26 -15.49
C ALA A 421 10.69 20.67 -15.41
N LYS A 422 11.40 20.36 -14.31
CA LYS A 422 12.81 20.75 -14.12
C LYS A 422 13.79 19.97 -15.00
N TYR A 423 13.52 18.69 -15.24
CA TYR A 423 14.45 17.74 -15.86
C TYR A 423 13.85 17.09 -17.12
N SER A 424 13.32 17.93 -18.00
CA SER A 424 12.72 17.47 -19.26
C SER A 424 13.72 16.88 -20.24
N ASP A 425 15.02 17.09 -20.06
CA ASP A 425 16.07 16.41 -20.80
C ASP A 425 16.30 14.97 -20.34
N VAL A 426 15.79 14.60 -19.15
CA VAL A 426 15.93 13.26 -18.56
C VAL A 426 14.65 12.45 -18.70
N PHE A 427 13.50 12.99 -18.29
CA PHE A 427 12.25 12.23 -18.24
C PHE A 427 11.52 12.29 -19.57
N ALA A 428 11.30 11.13 -20.20
CA ALA A 428 10.57 11.03 -21.47
C ALA A 428 9.06 11.25 -21.33
N ALA A 429 8.48 10.95 -20.17
CA ALA A 429 7.09 11.24 -19.80
C ALA A 429 6.93 11.16 -18.27
N VAL A 430 5.87 11.78 -17.75
CA VAL A 430 5.48 11.72 -16.35
C VAL A 430 4.03 11.29 -16.15
N GLY A 431 3.80 10.47 -15.12
CA GLY A 431 2.50 9.92 -14.75
C GLY A 431 2.16 10.32 -13.32
N ILE A 432 1.03 10.95 -13.11
CA ILE A 432 0.70 11.55 -11.81
C ILE A 432 -0.55 10.88 -11.28
N VAL A 433 -0.41 10.12 -10.19
CA VAL A 433 -1.50 9.40 -9.55
C VAL A 433 -1.99 10.20 -8.34
N SER A 434 -3.23 10.68 -8.42
CA SER A 434 -3.89 11.49 -7.38
C SER A 434 -3.00 12.62 -6.86
N GLY A 435 -2.23 13.25 -7.76
CA GLY A 435 -1.20 14.22 -7.39
C GLY A 435 -1.81 15.48 -6.79
N VAL A 436 -1.35 15.85 -5.58
CA VAL A 436 -1.75 17.09 -4.89
C VAL A 436 -0.96 18.29 -5.40
N ASN A 437 -1.51 19.50 -5.30
CA ASN A 437 -0.91 20.67 -5.93
C ASN A 437 0.09 21.47 -5.03
N VAL A 438 0.84 20.79 -4.17
CA VAL A 438 1.68 21.44 -3.13
C VAL A 438 2.89 22.22 -3.68
N PHE A 439 3.27 22.01 -4.95
CA PHE A 439 4.36 22.70 -5.64
C PHE A 439 3.89 23.64 -6.76
N ALA A 440 2.60 24.02 -6.76
CA ALA A 440 1.97 24.82 -7.81
C ALA A 440 2.75 26.07 -8.21
N GLU A 441 3.19 26.86 -7.22
CA GLU A 441 3.90 28.13 -7.44
C GLU A 441 5.20 27.91 -8.22
N GLU A 442 5.98 26.88 -7.85
CA GLU A 442 7.26 26.57 -8.48
C GLU A 442 7.07 25.99 -9.89
N VAL A 443 6.10 25.09 -10.06
CA VAL A 443 5.73 24.53 -11.37
C VAL A 443 5.25 25.65 -12.31
N ALA A 444 4.43 26.58 -11.80
CA ALA A 444 3.98 27.74 -12.56
C ALA A 444 5.15 28.67 -12.94
N GLU A 445 6.06 28.98 -12.02
CA GLU A 445 7.24 29.82 -12.28
C GLU A 445 8.14 29.21 -13.36
N ILE A 446 8.37 27.89 -13.31
CA ILE A 446 9.13 27.16 -14.34
C ILE A 446 8.43 27.29 -15.69
N SER A 447 7.10 27.14 -15.73
CA SER A 447 6.33 27.17 -16.98
C SER A 447 6.34 28.52 -17.69
N GLU A 448 6.45 29.64 -16.96
CA GLU A 448 6.44 30.99 -17.55
C GLU A 448 7.71 31.32 -18.34
N ASN A 449 8.85 30.72 -17.97
CA ASN A 449 10.14 30.93 -18.62
C ASN A 449 10.70 29.63 -19.21
N TYR A 450 9.81 28.70 -19.54
CA TYR A 450 10.19 27.36 -19.96
C TYR A 450 10.94 27.36 -21.29
N THR A 451 12.07 26.65 -21.32
CA THR A 451 12.92 26.53 -22.52
C THR A 451 13.35 25.09 -22.81
N GLY A 452 12.84 24.12 -22.02
CA GLY A 452 13.06 22.70 -22.25
C GLY A 452 12.19 22.14 -23.39
N GLY A 453 12.35 20.86 -23.69
CA GLY A 453 11.48 20.13 -24.63
C GLY A 453 10.14 19.75 -24.00
N GLU A 454 9.18 19.29 -24.80
CA GLU A 454 7.88 18.85 -24.30
C GLU A 454 8.02 17.74 -23.24
N VAL A 455 7.17 17.73 -22.23
CA VAL A 455 7.09 16.71 -21.17
C VAL A 455 5.68 16.11 -21.18
N PRO A 456 5.50 14.96 -21.85
CA PRO A 456 4.21 14.27 -21.87
C PRO A 456 3.72 13.97 -20.46
N LEU A 457 2.47 14.33 -20.18
CA LEU A 457 1.84 14.22 -18.87
C LEU A 457 0.58 13.35 -18.94
N LEU A 458 0.53 12.31 -18.11
CA LEU A 458 -0.71 11.64 -17.77
C LEU A 458 -1.08 12.00 -16.33
N TYR A 459 -2.27 12.56 -16.11
CA TYR A 459 -2.82 12.79 -14.77
C TYR A 459 -4.03 11.88 -14.56
N ILE A 460 -3.96 11.02 -13.54
CA ILE A 460 -5.03 10.09 -13.17
C ILE A 460 -5.44 10.34 -11.72
N CYS A 461 -6.74 10.42 -11.47
CA CYS A 461 -7.27 10.66 -10.12
C CYS A 461 -8.66 10.04 -9.98
N GLY A 462 -8.96 9.53 -8.79
CA GLY A 462 -10.26 9.00 -8.44
C GLY A 462 -11.25 10.10 -8.05
N ASP A 463 -12.54 9.91 -8.34
CA ASP A 463 -13.57 10.91 -8.00
C ASP A 463 -14.06 10.82 -6.55
N HIS A 464 -13.62 9.80 -5.79
CA HIS A 464 -13.81 9.68 -4.35
C HIS A 464 -12.58 10.13 -3.55
N ASP A 465 -11.61 10.77 -4.21
CA ASP A 465 -10.44 11.34 -3.58
C ASP A 465 -10.84 12.43 -2.56
N PHE A 466 -10.59 12.17 -1.28
CA PHE A 466 -10.87 13.07 -0.17
C PHE A 466 -10.13 14.40 -0.28
N PHE A 467 -8.96 14.42 -0.90
CA PHE A 467 -8.23 15.64 -1.18
C PHE A 467 -8.81 16.39 -2.37
N GLN A 468 -9.96 16.01 -2.94
CA GLN A 468 -10.75 16.86 -3.81
C GLN A 468 -9.99 17.41 -5.02
N MET A 469 -9.07 16.62 -5.57
CA MET A 469 -8.33 17.02 -6.78
C MET A 469 -9.25 17.15 -8.01
N ILE A 470 -10.26 16.28 -8.08
CA ILE A 470 -11.32 16.34 -9.08
C ILE A 470 -12.71 16.23 -8.42
N PRO A 471 -13.75 16.89 -8.96
CA PRO A 471 -13.68 17.93 -9.99
C PRO A 471 -12.85 19.14 -9.58
N VAL A 472 -12.07 19.70 -10.52
CA VAL A 472 -11.02 20.70 -10.25
C VAL A 472 -11.54 22.03 -9.68
N ASP A 473 -12.85 22.27 -9.79
CA ASP A 473 -13.53 23.44 -9.24
C ASP A 473 -13.85 23.31 -7.74
N GLY A 474 -13.48 22.18 -7.12
CA GLY A 474 -13.77 21.92 -5.71
C GLY A 474 -15.23 21.56 -5.45
N SER A 475 -15.95 21.03 -6.45
CA SER A 475 -17.36 20.62 -6.29
C SER A 475 -17.56 19.16 -5.86
N SER A 476 -16.48 18.39 -5.66
CA SER A 476 -16.60 16.98 -5.24
C SER A 476 -17.49 16.81 -4.01
N GLN A 477 -18.39 15.83 -4.06
CA GLN A 477 -19.24 15.44 -2.93
C GLN A 477 -18.52 14.55 -1.91
N TYR A 478 -17.38 13.98 -2.30
CA TYR A 478 -16.55 13.08 -1.49
C TYR A 478 -15.32 13.80 -0.92
N GLY A 479 -14.94 14.92 -1.54
CA GLY A 479 -13.87 15.78 -1.10
C GLY A 479 -14.18 16.47 0.23
N THR A 480 -13.16 16.64 1.08
CA THR A 480 -13.32 17.42 2.30
C THR A 480 -13.17 18.91 2.03
N GLN A 481 -14.12 19.71 2.52
CA GLN A 481 -13.94 21.18 2.56
C GLN A 481 -12.88 21.62 3.58
N TYR A 482 -12.53 20.73 4.52
CA TYR A 482 -11.62 20.99 5.62
C TYR A 482 -10.46 20.01 5.62
N LEU A 483 -9.23 20.50 5.50
CA LEU A 483 -8.06 19.70 5.83
C LEU A 483 -7.61 20.09 7.23
N TYR A 484 -7.74 19.14 8.17
CA TYR A 484 -7.30 19.29 9.57
C TYR A 484 -7.92 20.48 10.31
N GLY A 485 -9.18 20.79 10.00
CA GLY A 485 -9.96 21.86 10.66
C GLY A 485 -9.83 23.24 10.03
N ASP A 486 -8.98 23.40 9.02
CA ASP A 486 -8.88 24.63 8.22
C ASP A 486 -9.66 24.47 6.90
N GLN A 487 -10.44 25.48 6.51
CA GLN A 487 -10.96 25.55 5.14
C GLN A 487 -9.81 25.82 4.20
N VAL A 488 -9.56 24.90 3.28
CA VAL A 488 -8.38 24.94 2.40
C VAL A 488 -8.76 25.28 0.96
N TRP A 489 -9.89 24.80 0.47
CA TRP A 489 -10.33 25.00 -0.92
C TRP A 489 -10.74 26.44 -1.19
N ASP A 490 -11.51 27.04 -0.29
CA ASP A 490 -11.94 28.44 -0.44
C ASP A 490 -10.81 29.45 -0.16
N GLU A 491 -9.74 29.05 0.53
CA GLU A 491 -8.70 29.95 1.05
C GLU A 491 -7.32 29.80 0.39
N ASP A 492 -7.01 28.66 -0.24
CA ASP A 492 -5.69 28.34 -0.79
C ASP A 492 -5.80 27.85 -2.24
N GLU A 493 -5.54 28.75 -3.19
CA GLU A 493 -5.54 28.46 -4.62
C GLU A 493 -4.54 27.35 -5.02
N ASN A 494 -3.54 27.07 -4.19
CA ASN A 494 -2.57 25.99 -4.41
C ASN A 494 -3.11 24.60 -4.06
N THR A 495 -4.38 24.49 -3.62
CA THR A 495 -5.04 23.19 -3.44
C THR A 495 -5.63 22.67 -4.75
N HIS A 496 -6.00 23.59 -5.67
CA HIS A 496 -6.62 23.24 -6.94
C HIS A 496 -5.59 22.79 -7.97
N ILE A 497 -5.66 21.56 -8.44
CA ILE A 497 -4.70 21.01 -9.42
C ILE A 497 -4.66 21.75 -10.77
N PHE A 498 -5.70 22.54 -11.08
CA PHE A 498 -5.87 23.20 -12.36
C PHE A 498 -4.68 24.06 -12.80
N SER A 499 -4.02 24.77 -11.88
CA SER A 499 -2.87 25.62 -12.20
C SER A 499 -1.66 24.81 -12.68
N SER A 500 -1.43 23.61 -12.13
CA SER A 500 -0.39 22.71 -12.61
C SER A 500 -0.73 22.10 -13.97
N LEU A 501 -2.01 21.84 -14.25
CA LEU A 501 -2.45 21.44 -15.59
C LEU A 501 -2.19 22.55 -16.63
N GLN A 502 -2.49 23.81 -16.29
CA GLN A 502 -2.19 24.96 -17.14
C GLN A 502 -0.67 25.16 -17.36
N ALA A 503 0.14 24.94 -16.33
CA ALA A 503 1.60 24.98 -16.43
C ALA A 503 2.11 23.92 -17.44
N TYR A 504 1.56 22.71 -17.41
CA TYR A 504 1.90 21.67 -18.37
C TYR A 504 1.36 21.93 -19.78
N GLN A 505 0.24 22.65 -19.94
CA GLN A 505 -0.18 23.16 -21.25
C GLN A 505 0.90 24.08 -21.84
N LYS A 506 1.48 24.99 -21.04
CA LYS A 506 2.57 25.88 -21.49
C LYS A 506 3.84 25.08 -21.84
N ILE A 507 4.26 24.17 -20.97
CA ILE A 507 5.45 23.32 -21.15
C ILE A 507 5.36 22.53 -22.48
N ASN A 508 4.16 22.04 -22.82
CA ASN A 508 3.93 21.22 -24.00
C ASN A 508 3.51 22.00 -25.26
N GLY A 509 3.55 23.34 -25.21
CA GLY A 509 3.19 24.18 -26.35
C GLY A 509 1.70 24.11 -26.75
N LEU A 510 0.83 23.79 -25.80
CA LEU A 510 -0.62 23.75 -25.98
C LEU A 510 -1.25 25.13 -25.73
N GLU A 511 -2.48 25.31 -26.19
CA GLU A 511 -3.31 26.45 -25.78
C GLU A 511 -3.61 26.36 -24.28
N VAL A 512 -3.32 27.43 -23.53
CA VAL A 512 -3.64 27.51 -22.10
C VAL A 512 -5.13 27.84 -21.95
N THR A 513 -5.88 26.94 -21.33
CA THR A 513 -7.34 27.06 -21.21
C THR A 513 -7.75 27.67 -19.88
N GLU A 514 -8.82 28.46 -19.89
CA GLU A 514 -9.58 28.81 -18.68
C GLU A 514 -10.48 27.66 -18.26
N MET A 515 -10.79 27.56 -16.96
CA MET A 515 -11.65 26.50 -16.43
C MET A 515 -13.09 26.66 -16.92
N ASP A 516 -13.63 25.62 -17.55
CA ASP A 516 -15.03 25.51 -17.99
C ASP A 516 -15.55 24.07 -17.77
N MET A 517 -16.19 23.84 -16.63
CA MET A 517 -16.76 22.54 -16.25
C MET A 517 -17.83 22.02 -17.23
N SER A 518 -18.35 22.87 -18.14
CA SER A 518 -19.26 22.39 -19.19
C SER A 518 -18.55 21.64 -20.33
N LYS A 519 -17.21 21.73 -20.41
CA LYS A 519 -16.39 21.01 -21.40
C LYS A 519 -15.99 19.62 -20.94
N ASN A 520 -15.70 19.49 -19.65
CA ASN A 520 -15.33 18.25 -19.00
C ASN A 520 -15.71 18.36 -17.52
N GLU A 521 -16.48 17.40 -17.03
CA GLU A 521 -17.07 17.44 -15.69
C GLU A 521 -16.07 17.24 -14.54
N TYR A 522 -14.85 16.77 -14.85
CA TYR A 522 -13.79 16.57 -13.86
C TYR A 522 -12.71 17.64 -13.95
N TYR A 523 -12.22 17.92 -15.17
CA TYR A 523 -11.06 18.76 -15.36
C TYR A 523 -11.36 20.18 -15.81
N GLY A 524 -12.59 20.47 -16.26
CA GLY A 524 -12.92 21.79 -16.79
C GLY A 524 -12.11 22.22 -18.03
N ILE A 525 -11.43 21.27 -18.69
CA ILE A 525 -10.65 21.47 -19.92
C ILE A 525 -11.37 20.74 -21.04
N GLY A 526 -11.55 21.39 -22.20
CA GLY A 526 -12.04 20.70 -23.39
C GLY A 526 -10.96 19.78 -23.96
N LEU A 527 -11.12 18.48 -23.77
CA LEU A 527 -10.19 17.46 -24.26
C LEU A 527 -10.67 16.86 -25.57
N ASP A 528 -9.72 16.43 -26.39
CA ASP A 528 -9.99 15.58 -27.55
C ASP A 528 -10.24 14.14 -27.10
N ASN A 529 -10.95 13.37 -27.94
CA ASN A 529 -11.19 11.94 -27.74
C ASN A 529 -11.83 11.55 -26.39
N GLN A 530 -12.63 12.46 -25.81
CA GLN A 530 -13.30 12.22 -24.53
C GLN A 530 -14.23 11.00 -24.58
N GLN A 531 -14.01 10.03 -23.69
CA GLN A 531 -14.80 8.80 -23.65
C GLN A 531 -14.79 8.12 -22.28
N TRP A 532 -15.86 7.36 -22.03
CA TRP A 532 -15.91 6.39 -20.94
C TRP A 532 -15.23 5.09 -21.39
N THR A 533 -14.32 4.59 -20.57
CA THR A 533 -13.59 3.34 -20.73
C THR A 533 -13.55 2.60 -19.38
N LYS A 534 -12.79 1.50 -19.31
CA LYS A 534 -12.52 0.74 -18.10
C LYS A 534 -11.06 0.86 -17.68
N LEU A 535 -10.83 0.91 -16.38
CA LEU A 535 -9.55 0.69 -15.73
C LEU A 535 -9.76 -0.46 -14.73
N GLY A 536 -9.25 -1.65 -15.03
CA GLY A 536 -9.66 -2.86 -14.32
C GLY A 536 -11.17 -3.06 -14.36
N ASP A 537 -11.81 -3.11 -13.18
CA ASP A 537 -13.26 -3.20 -13.02
C ASP A 537 -13.96 -1.83 -12.93
N LYS A 538 -13.22 -0.75 -12.68
CA LYS A 538 -13.76 0.61 -12.51
C LYS A 538 -14.02 1.30 -13.84
N ASP A 539 -15.06 2.14 -13.86
CA ASP A 539 -15.30 3.06 -14.97
C ASP A 539 -14.30 4.22 -14.92
N MET A 540 -13.83 4.66 -16.08
CA MET A 540 -12.85 5.75 -16.18
C MET A 540 -13.24 6.68 -17.33
N TYR A 541 -13.24 7.99 -17.09
CA TYR A 541 -13.47 9.00 -18.10
C TYR A 541 -12.15 9.66 -18.50
N THR A 542 -11.76 9.53 -19.76
CA THR A 542 -10.46 9.98 -20.25
C THR A 542 -10.60 10.97 -21.39
N GLY A 543 -9.53 11.75 -21.63
CA GLY A 543 -9.39 12.59 -22.81
C GLY A 543 -7.95 13.08 -22.97
N THR A 544 -7.61 13.53 -24.17
CA THR A 544 -6.23 13.90 -24.55
C THR A 544 -6.13 15.34 -25.02
N LEU A 545 -4.93 15.92 -24.94
CA LEU A 545 -4.53 17.12 -25.68
C LEU A 545 -3.30 16.81 -26.51
N SER A 546 -3.31 17.29 -27.76
CA SER A 546 -2.21 17.11 -28.71
C SER A 546 -1.64 18.44 -29.16
N ASN A 547 -0.32 18.47 -29.35
CA ASN A 547 0.35 19.55 -30.08
C ASN A 547 0.56 19.14 -31.55
N GLU A 548 1.43 19.84 -32.29
CA GLU A 548 1.69 19.50 -33.70
C GLU A 548 2.41 18.16 -33.92
N ASN A 549 3.06 17.62 -32.88
CA ASN A 549 3.85 16.40 -32.91
C ASN A 549 3.06 15.16 -32.47
N GLY A 550 2.09 15.31 -31.56
CA GLY A 550 1.24 14.22 -31.09
C GLY A 550 0.54 14.51 -29.77
N VAL A 551 0.00 13.47 -29.15
CA VAL A 551 -0.57 13.54 -27.79
C VAL A 551 0.55 13.86 -26.81
N VAL A 552 0.34 14.86 -25.96
CA VAL A 552 1.31 15.29 -24.94
C VAL A 552 0.66 15.49 -23.57
N MET A 553 -0.67 15.47 -23.49
CA MET A 553 -1.37 15.36 -22.22
C MET A 553 -2.53 14.37 -22.32
N GLU A 554 -2.73 13.58 -21.28
CA GLU A 554 -3.90 12.75 -21.07
C GLU A 554 -4.40 12.93 -19.64
N LEU A 555 -5.71 13.12 -19.47
CA LEU A 555 -6.35 13.29 -18.17
C LEU A 555 -7.40 12.19 -17.98
N ALA A 556 -7.38 11.54 -16.82
CA ALA A 556 -8.18 10.36 -16.53
C ALA A 556 -8.84 10.43 -15.14
N ALA A 557 -10.17 10.50 -15.12
CA ALA A 557 -10.96 10.45 -13.90
C ALA A 557 -11.51 9.03 -13.68
N VAL A 558 -11.18 8.40 -12.55
CA VAL A 558 -11.62 7.04 -12.22
C VAL A 558 -12.81 7.11 -11.26
N LYS A 559 -13.88 6.36 -11.57
CA LYS A 559 -15.06 6.23 -10.71
C LYS A 559 -14.77 5.33 -9.51
N ASP A 560 -15.35 5.69 -8.37
CA ASP A 560 -15.35 4.85 -7.17
C ASP A 560 -13.92 4.49 -6.74
N LEU A 561 -13.03 5.48 -6.77
CA LEU A 561 -11.63 5.35 -6.35
C LEU A 561 -11.26 6.51 -5.42
N ALA A 562 -10.85 6.16 -4.21
CA ALA A 562 -10.34 7.10 -3.21
C ALA A 562 -8.87 7.46 -3.45
N HIS A 563 -8.27 8.25 -2.55
CA HIS A 563 -6.87 8.69 -2.66
C HIS A 563 -5.85 7.58 -2.35
N TRP A 564 -5.74 6.58 -3.24
CA TRP A 564 -4.80 5.45 -3.08
C TRP A 564 -4.36 4.84 -4.41
N ASN A 565 -3.34 3.98 -4.37
CA ASN A 565 -2.90 3.18 -5.50
C ASN A 565 -3.99 2.19 -5.95
N TYR A 566 -4.10 1.98 -7.26
CA TYR A 566 -4.94 0.96 -7.86
C TYR A 566 -4.16 0.19 -8.95
N LYS A 567 -3.95 -1.12 -8.76
CA LYS A 567 -3.00 -1.90 -9.59
C LYS A 567 -3.12 -1.71 -11.11
N PRO A 568 -4.32 -1.64 -11.73
CA PRO A 568 -4.44 -1.43 -13.17
C PRO A 568 -3.85 -0.11 -13.69
N GLU A 569 -3.61 0.88 -12.81
CA GLU A 569 -2.98 2.16 -13.17
C GLU A 569 -1.57 1.97 -13.77
N ALA A 570 -0.78 1.00 -13.28
CA ALA A 570 0.56 0.75 -13.81
C ALA A 570 0.55 0.42 -15.31
N GLU A 571 -0.34 -0.48 -15.75
CA GLU A 571 -0.44 -0.84 -17.18
C GLU A 571 -0.96 0.35 -18.01
N TYR A 572 -1.91 1.11 -17.48
CA TYR A 572 -2.43 2.30 -18.16
C TYR A 572 -1.36 3.39 -18.32
N ILE A 573 -0.60 3.69 -17.27
CA ILE A 573 0.51 4.65 -17.30
C ILE A 573 1.63 4.16 -18.22
N TRP A 574 1.99 2.88 -18.17
CA TRP A 574 3.00 2.30 -19.07
C TRP A 574 2.60 2.42 -20.54
N ASN A 575 1.33 2.18 -20.85
CA ASN A 575 0.80 2.32 -22.21
C ASN A 575 0.89 3.76 -22.73
N PHE A 576 0.85 4.76 -21.84
CA PHE A 576 1.16 6.14 -22.18
C PHE A 576 2.68 6.35 -22.35
N PHE A 577 3.50 5.96 -21.37
CA PHE A 577 4.95 6.15 -21.35
C PHE A 577 5.68 5.61 -22.57
N LYS A 578 5.36 4.40 -23.01
CA LYS A 578 6.10 3.71 -24.07
C LYS A 578 6.02 4.36 -25.46
N ASN A 579 5.19 5.39 -25.62
CA ASN A 579 5.10 6.19 -26.84
C ASN A 579 6.17 7.30 -26.92
N TYR A 580 6.98 7.47 -25.87
CA TYR A 580 7.89 8.61 -25.76
C TYR A 580 9.33 8.18 -25.43
N GLU A 581 10.30 8.84 -26.06
CA GLU A 581 11.73 8.72 -25.74
C GLU A 581 12.40 10.10 -25.76
N ARG A 582 13.59 10.20 -25.16
CA ARG A 582 14.46 11.37 -25.27
C ARG A 582 15.60 11.15 -26.23
N ASN A 583 15.86 12.13 -27.08
CA ASN A 583 17.14 12.20 -27.76
C ASN A 583 18.23 12.51 -26.73
N ILE A 584 19.13 11.56 -26.51
CA ILE A 584 20.17 11.63 -25.47
C ILE A 584 21.25 12.69 -25.75
N GLU A 585 21.32 13.25 -26.96
CA GLU A 585 22.29 14.28 -27.32
C GLU A 585 21.77 15.70 -27.06
N ASN A 586 20.48 15.95 -27.28
CA ASN A 586 19.90 17.30 -27.23
C ASN A 586 18.64 17.43 -26.33
N GLY A 587 18.14 16.35 -25.74
CA GLY A 587 16.99 16.32 -24.84
C GLY A 587 15.61 16.43 -25.53
N GLU A 588 15.56 16.49 -26.86
CA GLU A 588 14.29 16.60 -27.60
C GLU A 588 13.43 15.34 -27.39
N LEU A 589 12.11 15.54 -27.31
CA LEU A 589 11.14 14.45 -27.23
C LEU A 589 11.02 13.74 -28.58
N ILE A 590 10.97 12.41 -28.56
CA ILE A 590 10.70 11.56 -29.72
C ILE A 590 9.39 10.82 -29.47
N PHE A 591 8.46 10.95 -30.41
CA PHE A 591 7.20 10.20 -30.44
C PHE A 591 7.40 8.90 -31.24
N LYS A 592 6.98 7.75 -30.68
CA LYS A 592 7.17 6.42 -31.30
C LYS A 592 6.00 5.92 -32.13
#